data_AF-A0A1F7PB36-F1
#
_entry.id   AF-A0A1F7PB36-F1
#
_cell.length_a   1.000
_cell.length_b   1.000
_cell.length_c   1.000
_cell.angle_alpha   90.00
_cell.angle_beta   90.00
_cell.angle_gamma   90.00
#
_symmetry.space_group_name_H-M   'P 1'
#
loop_
_entity.id
_entity.type
_entity.pdbx_description
1 polymer ?
#
loop_
_entity_poly.entity_id
_entity_poly.type
_entity_poly.pdbx_seq_one_letter_code
_entity_poly.pdbx_strand_id
1 'polypeptide(L)' 'MGPEDELEAAARVMREDKVGSLPVVEGGRVIGIVTETDLLRRICHCDPGSAECQAIVVSFP' A
#
# COMPACT_ATOMS: atom_id res chain seq x y z
N MET A 1 -6.56 3.74 4.71
CA MET A 1 -5.15 4.01 5.04
C MET A 1 -4.82 5.37 4.46
N GLY A 2 -4.16 6.21 5.23
CA GLY A 2 -3.54 7.42 4.71
C GLY A 2 -2.33 7.08 3.82
N PRO A 3 -1.88 8.01 2.98
CA PRO A 3 -0.66 7.86 2.19
C PRO A 3 0.61 7.75 3.06
N GLU A 4 0.56 8.28 4.28
CA GLU A 4 1.66 8.27 5.25
C GLU A 4 1.69 7.04 6.17
N ASP A 5 0.69 6.15 6.07
CA ASP A 5 0.67 4.92 6.86
C ASP A 5 1.84 3.99 6.48
N GLU A 6 2.30 3.16 7.42
CA GLU A 6 3.38 2.22 7.15
C GLU A 6 2.91 1.04 6.29
N LEU A 7 3.82 0.54 5.43
CA LEU A 7 3.54 -0.60 4.56
C LEU A 7 3.22 -1.87 5.37
N GLU A 8 3.84 -2.02 6.52
CA GLU A 8 3.61 -3.13 7.45
C GLU A 8 2.19 -3.11 8.03
N ALA A 9 1.65 -1.91 8.31
CA ALA A 9 0.27 -1.75 8.74
C ALA A 9 -0.70 -2.17 7.64
N ALA A 10 -0.42 -1.80 6.37
CA ALA A 10 -1.20 -2.26 5.23
C ALA A 10 -1.16 -3.79 5.10
N ALA A 11 0.01 -4.42 5.20
CA ALA A 11 0.16 -5.88 5.15
C ALA A 11 -0.60 -6.59 6.27
N ARG A 12 -0.58 -6.00 7.49
CA ARG A 12 -1.34 -6.53 8.63
C ARG A 12 -2.84 -6.50 8.35
N VAL A 13 -3.37 -5.37 7.88
CA VAL A 13 -4.80 -5.24 7.53
C VAL A 13 -5.18 -6.20 6.39
N MET A 14 -4.35 -6.31 5.34
CA MET A 14 -4.59 -7.28 4.25
C MET A 14 -4.73 -8.71 4.79
N ARG A 15 -3.87 -9.09 5.74
CA ARG A 15 -3.89 -10.41 6.37
C ARG A 15 -5.07 -10.60 7.31
N GLU A 16 -5.41 -9.60 8.12
CA GLU A 16 -6.50 -9.66 9.10
C GLU A 16 -7.86 -9.70 8.41
N ASP A 17 -8.08 -8.82 7.43
CA ASP A 17 -9.32 -8.73 6.66
C ASP A 17 -9.38 -9.72 5.48
N LYS A 18 -8.31 -10.49 5.23
CA LYS A 18 -8.18 -11.42 4.09
C LYS A 18 -8.44 -10.75 2.74
N VAL A 19 -7.94 -9.53 2.57
CA VAL A 19 -8.07 -8.73 1.35
C VAL A 19 -6.71 -8.56 0.69
N GLY A 20 -6.62 -8.82 -0.62
CA GLY A 20 -5.36 -8.69 -1.37
C GLY A 20 -5.03 -7.26 -1.83
N SER A 21 -5.90 -6.30 -1.51
CA SER A 21 -5.78 -4.91 -1.96
C SER A 21 -6.49 -3.96 -1.01
N LEU A 22 -5.91 -2.78 -0.82
CA LEU A 22 -6.39 -1.77 0.11
C LEU A 22 -6.40 -0.38 -0.54
N PRO A 23 -7.48 0.40 -0.43
CA PRO A 23 -7.52 1.76 -0.94
C PRO A 23 -6.76 2.72 -0.01
N VAL A 24 -5.97 3.59 -0.63
CA VAL A 24 -5.30 4.72 0.01
C VAL A 24 -6.20 5.94 -0.14
N VAL A 25 -6.55 6.54 0.99
CA VAL A 25 -7.53 7.63 1.07
C VAL A 25 -6.86 8.84 1.71
N GLU A 26 -6.94 9.99 1.05
CA GLU A 26 -6.46 11.27 1.56
C GLU A 26 -7.59 12.30 1.44
N GLY A 27 -7.87 13.01 2.54
CA GLY A 27 -8.93 14.03 2.55
C GLY A 27 -10.32 13.51 2.14
N GLY A 28 -10.62 12.25 2.42
CA GLY A 28 -11.89 11.60 2.05
C GLY A 28 -12.00 11.18 0.58
N ARG A 29 -10.93 11.29 -0.21
CA ARG A 29 -10.86 10.78 -1.60
C ARG A 29 -9.88 9.63 -1.70
N VAL A 30 -10.24 8.62 -2.48
CA VAL A 30 -9.31 7.53 -2.83
C VAL A 30 -8.27 8.11 -3.78
N ILE A 31 -7.02 8.15 -3.35
CA ILE A 31 -5.89 8.65 -4.13
C ILE A 31 -5.05 7.52 -4.73
N GLY A 32 -5.28 6.26 -4.32
CA GLY A 32 -4.58 5.10 -4.86
C GLY A 32 -5.07 3.79 -4.27
N ILE A 33 -4.46 2.68 -4.71
CA ILE A 33 -4.72 1.33 -4.23
C ILE A 33 -3.38 0.66 -4.03
N VAL A 34 -3.18 0.00 -2.89
CA VAL A 34 -2.01 -0.86 -2.65
C VAL A 34 -2.45 -2.31 -2.71
N THR A 35 -1.72 -3.16 -3.43
CA THR A 35 -1.99 -4.60 -3.50
C THR A 35 -0.89 -5.42 -2.83
N GLU A 36 -1.19 -6.68 -2.51
CA GLU A 36 -0.18 -7.62 -2.01
C GLU A 36 0.99 -7.80 -2.99
N THR A 37 0.72 -7.67 -4.30
CA THR A 37 1.79 -7.69 -5.33
C THR A 37 2.70 -6.46 -5.23
N ASP A 38 2.16 -5.29 -4.87
CA ASP A 38 2.95 -4.07 -4.63
C ASP A 38 3.82 -4.21 -3.37
N LEU A 39 3.29 -4.85 -2.32
CA LEU A 39 4.06 -5.23 -1.12
C LEU A 39 5.26 -6.11 -1.50
N LEU A 40 5.00 -7.18 -2.26
CA LEU A 40 6.02 -8.12 -2.72
C LEU A 40 7.06 -7.47 -3.63
N ARG A 41 6.63 -6.58 -4.55
CA ARG A 41 7.55 -5.85 -5.44
C ARG A 41 8.47 -4.89 -4.70
N ARG A 42 7.99 -4.24 -3.63
CA ARG A 42 8.80 -3.38 -2.77
C ARG A 42 9.85 -4.14 -1.98
N ILE A 43 9.50 -5.31 -1.46
CA ILE A 43 10.46 -6.18 -0.75
C ILE A 43 11.55 -6.69 -1.72
N CYS A 44 11.19 -6.94 -2.99
CA CYS A 44 12.15 -7.37 -4.02
C CYS A 44 12.97 -6.22 -4.65
N HIS A 45 12.56 -4.96 -4.53
CA HIS A 45 13.40 -3.81 -4.86
C HIS A 45 14.25 -3.45 -3.65
N CYS A 46 15.49 -3.94 -3.64
CA CYS A 46 16.48 -3.61 -2.62
C CYS A 46 16.83 -2.12 -2.66
N ASP A 47 16.07 -1.31 -1.92
CA ASP A 47 16.47 0.03 -1.47
C ASP A 47 16.25 0.08 0.06
N PRO A 48 17.32 -0.06 0.88
CA PRO A 48 17.22 -0.29 2.33
C PRO A 48 16.82 0.95 3.15
N GLY A 49 16.14 1.94 2.56
CA GLY A 49 16.02 3.28 3.14
C GLY A 49 14.63 3.87 3.33
N SER A 50 13.58 3.35 2.71
CA SER A 50 12.27 4.04 2.70
C SER A 50 11.10 3.06 2.78
N ALA A 51 10.72 2.72 4.01
CA ALA A 51 9.48 2.00 4.35
C ALA A 51 8.23 2.90 4.29
N GLU A 52 8.30 4.03 3.61
CA GLU A 52 7.17 4.94 3.41
C GLU A 52 6.21 4.34 2.38
N CYS A 53 4.91 4.33 2.66
CA CYS A 53 3.87 4.02 1.68
C CYS A 53 3.83 5.08 0.57
N GLN A 54 4.83 5.09 -0.31
CA GLN A 54 4.66 5.58 -1.67
C GLN A 54 3.68 4.62 -2.36
N ALA A 55 2.38 4.87 -2.12
CA ALA A 55 1.29 4.15 -2.71
C ALA A 55 1.56 4.06 -4.22
N ILE A 56 1.75 2.84 -4.73
CA ILE A 56 1.77 2.64 -6.17
C ILE A 56 0.34 2.90 -6.59
N VAL A 57 0.07 4.11 -7.07
CA VAL A 57 -1.26 4.51 -7.54
C VAL A 57 -1.56 3.71 -8.80
N VAL A 58 -2.10 2.51 -8.66
CA VAL A 58 -2.68 1.77 -9.77
C VAL A 58 -4.02 2.42 -10.10
N SER A 59 -3.96 3.52 -10.86
CA SER A 59 -5.12 4.09 -11.54
C SER A 59 -5.53 3.08 -12.60
N PHE A 60 -6.67 2.41 -12.40
CA PHE A 60 -7.38 1.78 -13.51
C PHE A 60 -7.99 2.90 -14.37
N PRO A 61 -8.02 2.80 -15.71
CA PRO A 61 -8.80 3.73 -16.54
C PRO A 61 -10.30 3.66 -16.24
#